data_AF-A0A484VS47-F1
#
_entry.id   AF-A0A484VS47-F1
#
_cell.length_a   1.000
_cell.length_b   1.000
_cell.length_c   1.000
_cell.angle_alpha   90.00
_cell.angle_beta   90.00
_cell.angle_gamma   90.00
#
_symmetry.space_group_name_H-M   'P 1'
#
loop_
_entity.id
_entity.type
_entity.pdbx_description
1 polymer ?
#
loop_
_entity_poly.entity_id
_entity_poly.type
_entity_poly.pdbx_seq_one_letter_code
_entity_poly.pdbx_strand_id
1 'polypeptide(L)'
;MRRKNICWRGSVTTLAKWYEAVVLAPQPETLPLTVRLGINNAQAIRDVLLNSSEQALADQQNQQLTQSFCDVVDAIIAGGGMVGGLGDRFTRVAAAHAVHNGLTVLPQTEKFLHGTKVAYGILVQSALLGQDDVLAQLTGRISVFICRLRWRSWKWISIIRWRSTK
;
A
#
# COMPACT_ATOMS: atom_id res chain seq x y z
N MET A 1 4.61 1.81 -26.20
CA MET A 1 3.88 1.12 -25.11
C MET A 1 4.35 1.64 -23.75
N ARG A 2 3.48 2.23 -22.93
CA ARG A 2 3.83 2.52 -21.51
C ARG A 2 3.84 1.18 -20.77
N ARG A 3 5.02 0.65 -20.42
CA ARG A 3 5.12 -0.54 -19.55
C ARG A 3 4.38 -0.22 -18.24
N LYS A 4 3.33 -0.99 -17.94
CA LYS A 4 2.62 -0.89 -16.65
C LYS A 4 3.59 -1.45 -15.60
N ASN A 5 4.07 -0.62 -14.67
CA ASN A 5 5.05 -1.03 -13.65
C ASN A 5 4.44 -2.05 -12.68
N ILE A 6 4.70 -3.34 -12.90
CA ILE A 6 4.15 -4.44 -12.10
C ILE A 6 4.70 -4.44 -10.68
N CYS A 7 6.00 -4.17 -10.52
CA CYS A 7 6.67 -4.02 -9.22
C CYS A 7 5.97 -2.95 -8.36
N TRP A 8 5.73 -1.75 -8.92
CA TRP A 8 5.00 -0.69 -8.20
C TRP A 8 3.60 -1.12 -7.76
N ARG A 9 2.84 -1.73 -8.68
CA ARG A 9 1.45 -2.14 -8.44
C ARG A 9 1.38 -3.19 -7.33
N GLY A 10 2.32 -4.13 -7.33
CA GLY A 10 2.45 -5.16 -6.30
C GLY A 10 2.87 -4.59 -4.95
N SER A 11 3.86 -3.69 -4.93
CA SER A 11 4.36 -3.08 -3.69
C SER A 11 3.24 -2.39 -2.92
N VAL A 12 2.45 -1.53 -3.59
CA VAL A 12 1.38 -0.78 -2.93
C VAL A 12 0.25 -1.68 -2.41
N THR A 13 -0.13 -2.68 -3.21
CA THR A 13 -1.17 -3.65 -2.80
C THR A 13 -0.71 -4.46 -1.60
N THR A 14 0.59 -4.76 -1.51
CA THR A 14 1.17 -5.53 -0.41
C THR A 14 1.38 -4.67 0.83
N LEU A 15 1.78 -3.40 0.67
CA LEU A 15 1.87 -2.42 1.76
C LEU A 15 0.53 -2.25 2.48
N ALA A 16 -0.59 -2.29 1.74
CA ALA A 16 -1.92 -2.20 2.33
C ALA A 16 -2.15 -3.26 3.42
N LYS A 17 -1.60 -4.47 3.27
CA LYS A 17 -1.80 -5.54 4.25
C LYS A 17 -1.33 -5.14 5.65
N TRP A 18 -0.18 -4.46 5.78
CA TRP A 18 0.26 -3.95 7.08
C TRP A 18 -0.65 -2.85 7.60
N TYR A 19 -0.93 -1.84 6.76
CA TYR A 19 -1.72 -0.68 7.19
C TYR A 19 -3.15 -1.06 7.58
N GLU A 20 -3.74 -2.07 6.95
CA GLU A 20 -5.04 -2.61 7.35
C GLU A 20 -4.93 -3.48 8.60
N ALA A 21 -3.87 -4.30 8.72
CA ALA A 21 -3.70 -5.18 9.86
C ALA A 21 -3.59 -4.46 11.20
N VAL A 22 -2.84 -3.35 11.26
CA VAL A 22 -2.70 -2.57 12.50
C VAL A 22 -4.01 -1.92 12.96
N VAL A 23 -4.97 -1.74 12.05
CA VAL A 23 -6.30 -1.22 12.37
C VAL A 23 -7.24 -2.33 12.82
N LEU A 24 -7.17 -3.48 12.15
CA LEU A 24 -8.01 -4.65 12.47
C LEU A 24 -7.58 -5.36 13.75
N ALA A 25 -6.30 -5.25 14.12
CA ALA A 25 -5.70 -5.90 15.29
C ALA A 25 -5.02 -4.88 16.22
N PRO A 26 -5.78 -4.03 16.94
CA PRO A 26 -5.20 -3.03 17.85
C PRO A 26 -4.51 -3.64 19.08
N GLN A 27 -4.81 -4.90 19.41
CA GLN A 27 -4.22 -5.66 20.53
C GLN A 27 -3.72 -7.02 20.02
N PRO A 28 -2.67 -7.04 19.17
CA PRO A 28 -2.22 -8.26 18.48
C PRO A 28 -1.80 -9.38 19.43
N GLU A 29 -1.31 -9.05 20.63
CA GLU A 29 -0.91 -9.99 21.68
C GLU A 29 -2.05 -10.91 22.16
N THR A 30 -3.30 -10.47 22.02
CA THR A 30 -4.49 -11.25 22.39
C THR A 30 -4.92 -12.23 21.30
N LEU A 31 -4.34 -12.12 20.09
CA LEU A 31 -4.75 -12.90 18.93
C LEU A 31 -4.00 -14.25 18.86
N PRO A 32 -4.56 -15.23 18.12
CA PRO A 32 -3.87 -16.50 17.87
C PRO A 32 -2.45 -16.30 17.34
N LEU A 33 -1.54 -17.20 17.70
CA LEU A 33 -0.13 -17.11 17.31
C LEU A 33 0.05 -16.97 15.78
N THR A 34 -0.76 -17.68 15.00
CA THR A 34 -0.74 -17.59 13.53
C THR A 34 -1.03 -16.18 13.02
N VAL A 35 -2.02 -15.49 13.61
CA VAL A 35 -2.36 -14.11 13.26
C VAL A 35 -1.23 -13.17 13.63
N ARG A 36 -0.63 -13.33 14.82
CA ARG A 36 0.54 -12.54 15.25
C ARG A 36 1.72 -12.70 14.30
N LEU A 37 2.00 -13.93 13.84
CA LEU A 37 3.02 -14.18 12.82
C LEU A 37 2.69 -13.48 11.49
N GLY A 38 1.42 -13.51 11.07
CA GLY A 38 0.96 -12.79 9.89
C GLY A 38 1.18 -11.27 9.98
N ILE A 39 0.87 -10.67 11.14
CA ILE A 39 1.07 -9.23 11.40
C ILE A 39 2.57 -8.89 11.40
N ASN A 40 3.39 -9.67 12.10
CA ASN A 40 4.84 -9.45 12.14
C ASN A 40 5.47 -9.56 10.74
N ASN A 41 5.04 -10.54 9.95
CA ASN A 41 5.48 -10.68 8.56
C ASN A 41 5.04 -9.49 7.71
N ALA A 42 3.80 -9.00 7.90
CA ALA A 42 3.32 -7.80 7.21
C ALA A 42 4.18 -6.57 7.54
N GLN A 43 4.63 -6.43 8.78
CA GLN A 43 5.56 -5.36 9.18
C GLN A 43 6.90 -5.48 8.47
N ALA A 44 7.51 -6.67 8.50
CA ALA A 44 8.80 -6.90 7.86
C ALA A 44 8.74 -6.64 6.34
N ILE A 45 7.66 -7.11 5.70
CA ILE A 45 7.40 -6.87 4.27
C ILE A 45 7.22 -5.38 3.99
N ARG A 46 6.48 -4.63 4.84
CA ARG A 46 6.36 -3.18 4.70
C ARG A 46 7.73 -2.52 4.67
N ASP A 47 8.61 -2.89 5.59
CA ASP A 47 9.93 -2.27 5.71
C ASP A 47 10.80 -2.55 4.47
N VAL A 48 10.79 -3.78 3.96
CA VAL A 48 11.44 -4.12 2.68
C VAL A 48 10.88 -3.27 1.53
N LEU A 49 9.56 -3.17 1.43
CA LEU A 49 8.92 -2.43 0.35
C LEU A 49 9.19 -0.92 0.44
N LEU A 50 9.22 -0.34 1.64
CA LEU A 50 9.58 1.06 1.83
C LEU A 50 11.07 1.30 1.52
N ASN A 51 11.96 0.38 1.85
CA ASN A 51 13.40 0.61 1.67
C ASN A 51 13.88 0.31 0.25
N SER A 52 13.28 -0.67 -0.43
CA SER A 52 13.85 -1.25 -1.66
C SER A 52 13.02 -1.00 -2.92
N SER A 53 11.75 -0.56 -2.84
CA SER A 53 10.89 -0.44 -4.03
C SER A 53 11.37 0.59 -5.06
N GLU A 54 12.04 1.67 -4.64
CA GLU A 54 12.57 2.67 -5.57
C GLU A 54 13.72 2.09 -6.41
N GLN A 55 14.67 1.44 -5.75
CA GLN A 55 15.77 0.75 -6.41
C GLN A 55 15.25 -0.38 -7.31
N ALA A 56 14.33 -1.22 -6.81
CA ALA A 56 13.74 -2.30 -7.59
C ALA A 56 13.04 -1.80 -8.87
N LEU A 57 12.44 -0.60 -8.85
CA LEU A 57 11.88 0.00 -10.06
C LEU A 57 12.94 0.49 -11.03
N ALA A 58 14.04 1.04 -10.55
CA ALA A 58 15.18 1.41 -11.40
C ALA A 58 15.79 0.15 -12.03
N ASP A 59 15.97 -0.91 -11.24
CA ASP A 59 16.49 -2.20 -11.69
C ASP A 59 15.58 -2.84 -12.74
N GLN A 60 14.25 -2.80 -12.54
CA GLN A 60 13.28 -3.27 -13.52
C GLN A 60 13.35 -2.47 -14.84
N GLN A 61 13.61 -1.16 -14.78
CA GLN A 61 13.76 -0.32 -15.97
C GLN A 61 15.04 -0.64 -16.73
N ASN A 62 16.13 -0.88 -15.98
CA ASN A 62 17.45 -1.20 -16.51
C ASN A 62 17.62 -2.69 -16.83
N GLN A 63 16.60 -3.52 -16.58
CA GLN A 63 16.61 -4.98 -16.75
C GLN A 63 17.72 -5.67 -15.95
N GLN A 64 17.97 -5.20 -14.72
CA GLN A 64 18.97 -5.76 -13.82
C GLN A 64 18.31 -6.64 -12.75
N LEU A 65 18.87 -7.83 -12.51
CA LEU A 65 18.45 -8.75 -11.46
C LEU A 65 19.30 -8.53 -10.20
N THR A 66 19.07 -7.41 -9.52
CA THR A 66 19.72 -7.10 -8.24
C THR A 66 19.01 -7.82 -7.08
N GLN A 67 19.66 -7.88 -5.92
CA GLN A 67 19.02 -8.39 -4.71
C GLN A 67 17.79 -7.55 -4.31
N SER A 68 17.86 -6.22 -4.42
CA SER A 68 16.72 -5.34 -4.12
C SER A 68 15.50 -5.62 -4.99
N PHE A 69 15.72 -5.93 -6.28
CA PHE A 69 14.64 -6.35 -7.16
C PHE A 69 14.03 -7.69 -6.72
N CYS A 70 14.87 -8.69 -6.45
CA CYS A 70 14.42 -10.01 -5.99
C CYS A 70 13.64 -9.91 -4.67
N ASP A 71 14.16 -9.19 -3.67
CA ASP A 71 13.53 -9.02 -2.36
C ASP A 71 12.15 -8.37 -2.48
N VAL A 72 12.00 -7.37 -3.36
CA VAL A 72 10.70 -6.73 -3.59
C VAL A 72 9.73 -7.68 -4.29
N VAL A 73 10.19 -8.48 -5.26
CA VAL A 73 9.35 -9.49 -5.92
C VAL A 73 8.89 -10.55 -4.91
N ASP A 74 9.79 -11.06 -4.07
CA ASP A 74 9.47 -12.04 -3.04
C ASP A 74 8.50 -11.47 -2.00
N ALA A 75 8.72 -10.23 -1.57
CA ALA A 75 7.83 -9.51 -0.67
C ALA A 75 6.41 -9.40 -1.25
N ILE A 76 6.28 -9.10 -2.54
CA ILE A 76 4.98 -8.97 -3.22
C ILE A 76 4.28 -10.32 -3.36
N ILE A 77 5.01 -11.34 -3.83
CA ILE A 77 4.43 -12.64 -4.22
C ILE A 77 4.33 -13.55 -3.01
N ALA A 78 5.47 -14.02 -2.49
CA ALA A 78 5.52 -14.98 -1.40
C ALA A 78 5.10 -14.33 -0.08
N GLY A 79 5.66 -13.15 0.23
CA GLY A 79 5.32 -12.39 1.43
C GLY A 79 3.84 -11.99 1.46
N GLY A 80 3.35 -11.43 0.35
CA GLY A 80 1.95 -11.08 0.20
C GLY A 80 1.00 -12.25 0.39
N GLY A 81 1.33 -13.43 -0.14
CA GLY A 81 0.56 -14.66 0.07
C GLY A 81 0.60 -15.14 1.53
N MET A 82 1.78 -15.14 2.14
CA MET A 82 1.99 -15.58 3.52
C MET A 82 1.19 -14.76 4.53
N VAL A 83 1.17 -13.43 4.39
CA VAL A 83 0.38 -12.55 5.26
C VAL A 83 -1.12 -12.82 5.14
N GLY A 84 -1.62 -13.08 3.93
CA GLY A 84 -3.04 -13.40 3.70
C GLY A 84 -3.43 -14.79 4.20
N GLY A 85 -2.49 -15.75 4.19
CA GLY A 85 -2.67 -17.09 4.72
C GLY A 85 -2.65 -17.14 6.25
N LEU A 86 -1.73 -16.43 6.89
CA LEU A 86 -1.53 -16.46 8.35
C LEU A 86 -2.47 -15.51 9.10
N GLY A 87 -2.77 -14.34 8.55
CA GLY A 87 -3.45 -13.26 9.26
C GLY A 87 -4.98 -13.36 9.34
N ASP A 88 -5.58 -14.44 8.82
CA ASP A 88 -7.03 -14.70 8.84
C ASP A 88 -7.84 -13.45 8.40
N ARG A 89 -8.92 -13.08 9.11
CA ARG A 89 -9.70 -11.87 8.86
C ARG A 89 -8.96 -10.56 9.20
N PHE A 90 -7.88 -10.65 9.97
CA PHE A 90 -7.14 -9.49 10.48
C PHE A 90 -6.15 -8.89 9.46
N THR A 91 -5.95 -9.52 8.30
CA THR A 91 -5.03 -9.00 7.25
C THR A 91 -5.68 -8.86 5.87
N ARG A 92 -7.02 -8.89 5.80
CA ARG A 92 -7.75 -9.02 4.52
C ARG A 92 -8.37 -7.74 3.98
N VAL A 93 -9.16 -7.01 4.79
CA VAL A 93 -9.87 -5.81 4.34
C VAL A 93 -10.14 -4.90 5.52
N ALA A 94 -9.65 -3.66 5.48
CA ALA A 94 -10.06 -2.57 6.36
C ALA A 94 -10.54 -1.37 5.52
N ALA A 95 -10.35 -0.14 5.99
CA ALA A 95 -10.84 1.05 5.29
C ALA A 95 -10.15 1.25 3.93
N ALA A 96 -8.89 0.85 3.77
CA ALA A 96 -8.17 1.00 2.51
C ALA A 96 -8.80 0.19 1.35
N HIS A 97 -9.06 -1.10 1.55
CA HIS A 97 -9.73 -1.91 0.53
C HIS A 97 -11.23 -1.59 0.41
N ALA A 98 -11.90 -1.12 1.47
CA ALA A 98 -13.27 -0.62 1.37
C ALA A 98 -13.37 0.59 0.43
N VAL A 99 -12.45 1.55 0.56
CA VAL A 99 -12.34 2.70 -0.37
C VAL A 99 -12.02 2.24 -1.77
N HIS A 100 -11.06 1.31 -1.94
CA HIS A 100 -10.77 0.71 -3.25
C HIS A 100 -12.05 0.16 -3.91
N ASN A 101 -12.84 -0.64 -3.18
CA ASN A 101 -14.05 -1.25 -3.70
C ASN A 101 -15.09 -0.20 -4.10
N GLY A 102 -15.28 0.84 -3.29
CA GLY A 102 -16.13 1.98 -3.64
C GLY A 102 -15.65 2.73 -4.89
N LEU A 103 -14.34 2.81 -5.13
CA LEU A 103 -13.82 3.40 -6.36
C LEU A 103 -14.12 2.51 -7.57
N THR A 104 -14.10 1.17 -7.44
CA THR A 104 -14.32 0.29 -8.60
C THR A 104 -15.69 0.41 -9.25
N VAL A 105 -16.71 0.85 -8.52
CA VAL A 105 -18.06 1.07 -9.09
C VAL A 105 -18.22 2.40 -9.82
N LEU A 106 -17.25 3.32 -9.69
CA LEU A 106 -17.29 4.65 -10.32
C LEU A 106 -16.60 4.60 -11.70
N PRO A 107 -17.33 4.84 -12.82
CA PRO A 107 -16.76 4.78 -14.17
C PRO A 107 -15.56 5.73 -14.36
N GLN A 108 -15.55 6.88 -13.68
CA GLN A 108 -14.49 7.87 -13.75
C GLN A 108 -13.14 7.34 -13.26
N THR A 109 -13.15 6.26 -12.48
CA THR A 109 -11.94 5.68 -11.88
C THR A 109 -11.47 4.41 -12.60
N GLU A 110 -12.18 3.92 -13.61
CA GLU A 110 -11.84 2.70 -14.35
C GLU A 110 -10.41 2.73 -14.90
N LYS A 111 -9.99 3.89 -15.42
CA LYS A 111 -8.63 4.13 -15.92
C LYS A 111 -7.51 3.95 -14.88
N PHE A 112 -7.84 3.99 -13.59
CA PHE A 112 -6.86 3.83 -12.53
C PHE A 112 -6.67 2.36 -12.17
N LEU A 113 -5.41 2.01 -11.99
CA LEU A 113 -4.99 0.68 -11.64
C LEU A 113 -5.41 0.31 -10.19
N HIS A 114 -5.62 -0.99 -9.92
CA HIS A 114 -5.94 -1.53 -8.58
C HIS A 114 -5.01 -0.97 -7.51
N GLY A 115 -3.69 -1.14 -7.66
CA GLY A 115 -2.71 -0.61 -6.71
C GLY A 115 -2.82 0.91 -6.49
N THR A 116 -3.20 1.69 -7.50
CA THR A 116 -3.44 3.14 -7.35
C THR A 116 -4.65 3.43 -6.48
N LYS A 117 -5.75 2.69 -6.69
CA LYS A 117 -6.97 2.80 -5.88
C LYS A 117 -6.70 2.35 -4.43
N VAL A 118 -5.92 1.29 -4.23
CA VAL A 118 -5.50 0.82 -2.90
C VAL A 118 -4.59 1.85 -2.20
N ALA A 119 -3.59 2.42 -2.89
CA ALA A 119 -2.74 3.50 -2.34
C ALA A 119 -3.59 4.67 -1.83
N TYR A 120 -4.57 5.09 -2.63
CA TYR A 120 -5.49 6.14 -2.23
C TYR A 120 -6.32 5.75 -1.01
N GLY A 121 -6.79 4.50 -0.95
CA GLY A 121 -7.46 3.94 0.23
C GLY A 121 -6.60 4.00 1.49
N ILE A 122 -5.30 3.69 1.42
CA ILE A 122 -4.38 3.80 2.56
C ILE A 122 -4.31 5.26 3.04
N LEU A 123 -4.17 6.22 2.12
CA LEU A 123 -4.14 7.65 2.48
C LEU A 123 -5.45 8.09 3.17
N VAL A 124 -6.60 7.65 2.66
CA VAL A 124 -7.90 7.93 3.28
C VAL A 124 -7.98 7.30 4.68
N GLN A 125 -7.56 6.05 4.84
CA GLN A 125 -7.53 5.38 6.13
C GLN A 125 -6.63 6.12 7.14
N SER A 126 -5.41 6.50 6.75
CA SER A 126 -4.49 7.25 7.60
C SER A 126 -5.09 8.61 8.02
N ALA A 127 -5.76 9.30 7.11
CA ALA A 127 -6.45 10.55 7.42
C ALA A 127 -7.62 10.38 8.40
N LEU A 128 -8.40 9.30 8.25
CA LEU A 128 -9.50 8.98 9.18
C LEU A 128 -8.99 8.69 10.60
N LEU A 129 -7.79 8.11 10.69
CA LEU A 129 -7.12 7.78 11.96
C LEU A 129 -6.28 8.92 12.54
N GLY A 130 -6.20 10.09 11.88
CA GLY A 130 -5.39 11.22 12.33
C GLY A 130 -3.87 10.96 12.29
N GLN A 131 -3.41 10.07 11.40
CA GLN A 131 -2.00 9.69 11.28
C GLN A 131 -1.27 10.63 10.30
N ASP A 132 -1.08 11.89 10.68
CA ASP A 132 -0.54 12.92 9.79
C ASP A 132 0.90 12.61 9.30
N ASP A 133 1.74 12.04 10.16
CA ASP A 133 3.11 11.64 9.78
C ASP A 133 3.12 10.53 8.72
N VAL A 134 2.26 9.53 8.90
CA VAL A 134 2.09 8.42 7.93
C VAL A 134 1.55 8.98 6.61
N LEU A 135 0.58 9.88 6.68
CA LEU A 135 0.01 10.53 5.50
C LEU A 135 1.08 11.33 4.74
N ALA A 136 1.90 12.11 5.43
CA ALA A 136 2.99 12.88 4.83
C ALA A 136 4.04 11.95 4.17
N GLN A 137 4.48 10.93 4.89
CA GLN A 137 5.46 9.95 4.41
C GLN A 137 4.96 9.23 3.15
N LEU A 138 3.74 8.68 3.20
CA LEU A 138 3.16 7.92 2.10
C LEU A 138 2.82 8.83 0.92
N THR A 139 2.36 10.06 1.14
CA THR A 139 2.09 11.00 0.04
C THR A 139 3.36 11.31 -0.73
N GLY A 140 4.48 11.57 -0.04
CA GLY A 140 5.77 11.80 -0.69
C GLY A 140 6.20 10.62 -1.56
N ARG A 141 6.17 9.41 -0.98
CA ARG A 141 6.55 8.17 -1.69
C ARG A 141 5.62 7.89 -2.86
N ILE A 142 4.31 7.82 -2.64
CA ILE A 142 3.32 7.53 -3.68
C ILE A 142 3.39 8.57 -4.82
N SER A 143 3.68 9.85 -4.51
CA SER A 143 3.84 10.90 -5.52
C SER A 143 5.05 10.67 -6.42
N VAL A 144 6.21 10.25 -5.87
CA VAL A 144 7.41 9.88 -6.64
C VAL A 144 7.08 8.78 -7.65
N PHE A 145 6.32 7.77 -7.21
CA PHE A 145 5.97 6.63 -8.03
C PHE A 145 4.84 6.89 -9.04
N ILE A 146 3.91 7.81 -8.73
CA ILE A 146 2.79 8.19 -9.60
C ILE A 146 3.15 9.39 -10.49
N CYS A 147 4.36 9.95 -10.43
CA CYS A 147 4.80 11.17 -11.14
C CYS A 147 4.78 11.12 -12.70
N ARG A 148 4.16 10.13 -13.33
CA ARG A 148 3.72 10.18 -14.75
C ARG A 148 2.21 10.37 -14.95
N LEU A 149 1.43 10.51 -13.89
CA LEU A 149 -0.02 10.76 -13.90
C LEU A 149 -0.34 11.99 -13.01
N ARG A 150 -0.14 13.19 -13.56
CA ARG A 150 -0.66 14.51 -13.13
C ARG A 150 -1.40 14.55 -11.77
N TRP A 151 -0.64 14.37 -10.68
CA TRP A 151 -1.10 14.31 -9.29
C TRP A 151 -1.88 15.57 -8.84
N ARG A 152 -1.51 16.73 -9.41
CA ARG A 152 -2.09 18.06 -9.09
C ARG A 152 -3.57 18.25 -9.46
N SER A 153 -4.20 17.29 -10.16
CA SER A 153 -5.61 17.38 -10.57
C SER A 153 -6.60 16.71 -9.59
N TRP A 154 -6.10 16.07 -8.53
CA TRP A 154 -6.94 15.35 -7.58
C TRP A 154 -7.53 16.32 -6.55
N LYS A 155 -8.67 16.94 -6.89
CA LYS A 155 -9.48 17.77 -5.98
C LYS A 155 -9.89 17.06 -4.68
N TRP A 156 -9.72 15.74 -4.59
CA TRP A 156 -10.07 14.91 -3.43
C TRP A 156 -9.11 15.05 -2.24
N ILE A 157 -7.84 15.45 -2.46
CA ILE A 157 -6.88 15.68 -1.36
C ILE A 157 -7.30 16.89 -0.51
N SER A 158 -8.03 17.85 -1.09
CA SER A 158 -8.60 19.00 -0.35
C SER A 158 -9.55 18.57 0.77
N ILE A 159 -10.18 17.39 0.65
CA ILE A 159 -11.06 16.82 1.69
C ILE A 159 -10.23 16.32 2.87
N ILE A 160 -9.05 15.75 2.61
CA ILE A 160 -8.14 15.27 3.67
C ILE A 160 -7.47 16.44 4.40
N ARG A 161 -7.10 17.50 3.68
CA ARG A 161 -6.46 18.70 4.26
C ARG A 161 -7.35 19.53 5.20
N TRP A 162 -8.66 19.32 5.18
CA TRP A 162 -9.59 20.09 6.01
C TRP A 162 -9.46 19.80 7.52
N ARG A 163 -8.86 18.66 7.92
CA ARG A 163 -8.68 18.31 9.34
C ARG A 163 -7.36 18.75 9.97
N SER A 164 -6.25 18.88 9.23
CA SER A 164 -4.95 19.21 9.83
C SER A 164 -4.73 20.72 10.09
N THR A 165 -5.78 21.54 9.91
CA THR A 165 -5.73 23.00 10.12
C THR A 165 -6.77 23.48 11.15
N LYS A 166 -7.27 22.57 11.98
CA LYS A 166 -8.06 22.90 13.18
C LYS A 166 -7.41 22.34 14.42
#